data_AF-F3P614-F1
#
_entry.id   AF-F3P614-F1
#
_cell.length_a   1.000
_cell.length_b   1.000
_cell.length_c   1.000
_cell.angle_alpha   90.00
_cell.angle_beta   90.00
_cell.angle_gamma   90.00
#
_symmetry.space_group_name_H-M   'P 1'
#
loop_
_entity.id
_entity.type
_entity.pdbx_description
1 polymer ?
#
loop_
_entity_poly.entity_id
_entity_poly.type
_entity_poly.pdbx_seq_one_letter_code
_entity_poly.pdbx_strand_id
1 'polypeptide(L)'
;MRRRSSAPRLLIILFLVPLLLAAMVLLTPAALVSAADDKADSDVDAGGSDNDDGAGKAGAGGQAADPTGQSSQEPPYTAAPLPTAQIDGVAWGQLVVGDVVYVVGSFSNARPAGALAGQQEVPRSNILAYDINTGELIEDFAPTLNGAGRSLALSEDSKTLYVAGEFDRVNDEWHSRLAAFDISQGHGTLISSFQPVFSTTVKDIAVAGDTLYVGGYFTKVNNQQRTRLAALKASTGELLDWTASAEGPNAQVYAIEVSPDHSKVVIGGSFSSVNGSSKPGYGMALLSASTGEVLPMPVNDTVRTAGEKAAIFDIAVDDAGFYATAYSAVGRLDEANLEGSFKADWNGNLVWLEPCHGDTYGIAPTKEIVYTVGHAHSCETIYGFPNMPEVRKDGSHPLYVRAMAFTNSPDITIRHQGVVDGYQDWSTSGLKSPTIIGWYPDLEAGKVTKMSQAAYKVDVSDKYVLMVGEFIEADGKVQQGIVRYPRRAGQPTLPPEGKAETLGAKAEVTTSGSVKVSFTATWDRDDPTLTYSLYRDNETTPVATEKISDTRWALTSHTLEDTGCPAGEHTYRLVVSDPSGNTITAQTSSITVSKDAKNAGNAKNADKKAGNDGDEQADDVERADDSEADGEGN
;
A
#
# COMPACT_ATOMS: atom_id res chain seq x y z
N MET A 1 69.88 -23.32 -1.74
CA MET A 1 70.25 -24.74 -1.97
C MET A 1 69.07 -25.62 -1.59
N ARG A 2 68.62 -26.49 -2.51
CA ARG A 2 67.86 -27.77 -2.33
C ARG A 2 66.61 -27.75 -1.41
N ARG A 3 65.45 -28.32 -1.75
CA ARG A 3 65.00 -29.19 -2.86
C ARG A 3 63.46 -29.29 -2.77
N ARG A 4 62.80 -29.33 -3.93
CA ARG A 4 61.47 -29.94 -4.15
C ARG A 4 61.54 -31.47 -4.06
N SER A 5 60.42 -32.10 -3.72
CA SER A 5 59.98 -33.47 -4.09
C SER A 5 58.56 -33.63 -3.53
N SER A 6 57.43 -33.83 -4.22
CA SER A 6 57.00 -34.46 -5.48
C SER A 6 56.95 -36.00 -5.50
N ALA A 7 55.71 -36.51 -5.51
CA ALA A 7 55.16 -37.63 -6.31
C ALA A 7 55.26 -39.09 -5.75
N PRO A 8 54.56 -40.13 -6.31
CA PRO A 8 53.17 -40.24 -6.83
C PRO A 8 52.47 -41.67 -6.71
N ARG A 9 51.19 -41.77 -7.16
CA ARG A 9 50.48 -42.86 -7.94
C ARG A 9 50.35 -44.30 -7.32
N LEU A 10 49.35 -45.17 -7.57
CA LEU A 10 48.57 -45.51 -8.78
C LEU A 10 47.34 -46.43 -8.49
N LEU A 11 46.35 -46.35 -9.39
CA LEU A 11 45.17 -47.18 -9.79
C LEU A 11 45.01 -48.66 -9.38
N ILE A 12 43.73 -49.08 -9.25
CA ILE A 12 43.15 -50.26 -9.98
C ILE A 12 41.76 -49.90 -10.56
N ILE A 13 41.54 -50.35 -11.80
CA ILE A 13 40.40 -50.21 -12.72
C ILE A 13 39.51 -51.46 -12.63
N LEU A 14 38.18 -51.33 -12.82
CA LEU A 14 37.41 -52.31 -13.61
C LEU A 14 36.21 -51.64 -14.32
N PHE A 15 36.13 -51.91 -15.63
CA PHE A 15 35.16 -51.42 -16.61
C PHE A 15 33.82 -52.18 -16.59
N LEU A 16 32.71 -51.53 -16.98
CA LEU A 16 31.83 -51.94 -18.09
C LEU A 16 30.67 -50.92 -18.32
N VAL A 17 30.61 -50.39 -19.54
CA VAL A 17 29.57 -49.58 -20.22
C VAL A 17 29.42 -50.31 -21.59
N PRO A 18 28.26 -50.41 -22.31
CA PRO A 18 27.40 -49.27 -22.71
C PRO A 18 25.89 -49.54 -22.99
N LEU A 19 25.09 -48.46 -23.00
CA LEU A 19 24.26 -48.11 -24.17
C LEU A 19 23.75 -46.66 -24.09
N LEU A 20 23.83 -45.95 -25.23
CA LEU A 20 23.41 -44.58 -25.46
C LEU A 20 21.88 -44.39 -25.43
N LEU A 21 21.42 -43.23 -24.96
CA LEU A 21 20.51 -42.38 -25.75
C LEU A 21 20.68 -40.91 -25.38
N ALA A 22 20.71 -40.06 -26.41
CA ALA A 22 20.94 -38.62 -26.33
C ALA A 22 19.71 -37.87 -25.81
N ALA A 23 19.93 -36.84 -24.99
CA ALA A 23 19.08 -35.67 -24.89
C ALA A 23 19.93 -34.48 -24.45
N MET A 24 20.14 -33.52 -25.36
CA MET A 24 20.52 -32.15 -25.02
C MET A 24 19.38 -31.56 -24.18
N VAL A 25 19.67 -31.22 -22.93
CA VAL A 25 18.81 -30.33 -22.14
C VAL A 25 19.40 -28.94 -22.27
N LEU A 26 18.71 -28.09 -23.04
CA LEU A 26 18.85 -26.65 -22.99
C LEU A 26 18.46 -26.21 -21.57
N LEU A 27 19.41 -25.65 -20.83
CA LEU A 27 19.14 -24.95 -19.58
C LEU A 27 18.58 -23.56 -19.94
N THR A 28 17.28 -23.36 -19.71
CA THR A 28 16.63 -22.05 -19.76
C THR A 28 16.93 -21.27 -18.48
N PRO A 29 17.19 -19.95 -18.55
CA PRO A 29 17.36 -19.10 -17.36
C PRO A 29 16.00 -18.81 -16.68
N ALA A 30 16.06 -18.49 -15.39
CA ALA A 30 14.92 -18.23 -14.52
C ALA A 30 14.17 -16.95 -14.93
N ALA A 31 12.87 -17.08 -15.19
CA ALA A 31 11.94 -15.96 -15.33
C ALA A 31 11.25 -15.67 -13.98
N LEU A 32 10.78 -14.42 -13.86
CA LEU A 32 9.99 -13.88 -12.76
C LEU A 32 8.81 -14.79 -12.36
N VAL A 33 8.52 -14.78 -11.05
CA VAL A 33 7.55 -15.62 -10.33
C VAL A 33 6.18 -15.63 -11.03
N SER A 34 5.80 -16.78 -11.57
CA SER A 34 4.41 -17.08 -11.96
C SER A 34 3.74 -18.00 -10.94
N ALA A 35 2.43 -17.84 -10.83
CA ALA A 35 1.55 -18.31 -9.77
C ALA A 35 1.70 -19.79 -9.38
N ALA A 36 1.59 -20.05 -8.08
CA ALA A 36 1.42 -21.39 -7.53
C ALA A 36 0.02 -21.93 -7.87
N ASP A 37 -0.02 -23.04 -8.61
CA ASP A 37 -1.20 -23.89 -8.79
C ASP A 37 -1.36 -24.80 -7.56
N ASP A 38 -2.49 -24.71 -6.87
CA ASP A 38 -2.95 -25.77 -5.96
C ASP A 38 -3.85 -26.75 -6.73
N LYS A 39 -3.48 -28.03 -6.61
CA LYS A 39 -4.11 -29.16 -7.30
C LYS A 39 -5.54 -29.39 -6.84
N ALA A 40 -6.38 -29.66 -7.85
CA ALA A 40 -7.72 -30.20 -7.76
C ALA A 40 -7.78 -31.56 -7.05
N ASP A 41 -8.90 -31.80 -6.36
CA ASP A 41 -9.52 -33.12 -6.24
C ASP A 41 -10.92 -33.05 -6.88
N SER A 42 -11.23 -34.09 -7.64
CA SER A 42 -12.33 -34.21 -8.59
C SER A 42 -13.57 -34.89 -8.02
N ASP A 43 -14.66 -34.76 -8.78
CA ASP A 43 -15.80 -35.69 -8.99
C ASP A 43 -17.17 -35.11 -8.61
N VAL A 44 -18.29 -35.26 -9.34
CA VAL A 44 -18.66 -35.83 -10.66
C VAL A 44 -20.09 -35.30 -10.98
N ASP A 45 -20.37 -35.12 -12.28
CA ASP A 45 -21.66 -35.06 -13.03
C ASP A 45 -23.03 -34.96 -12.32
N ALA A 46 -23.92 -34.09 -12.84
CA ALA A 46 -24.91 -34.46 -13.87
C ALA A 46 -26.04 -33.42 -13.97
N GLY A 47 -26.41 -33.06 -15.20
CA GLY A 47 -27.41 -32.05 -15.53
C GLY A 47 -28.87 -32.42 -15.21
N GLY A 48 -29.71 -31.38 -15.33
CA GLY A 48 -31.17 -31.50 -15.27
C GLY A 48 -31.80 -30.12 -15.42
N SER A 49 -32.13 -29.76 -16.65
CA SER A 49 -33.08 -28.69 -16.95
C SER A 49 -34.46 -29.09 -16.43
N ASP A 50 -35.12 -28.24 -15.66
CA ASP A 50 -36.58 -28.20 -15.63
C ASP A 50 -37.05 -26.78 -15.32
N ASN A 51 -37.87 -26.26 -16.25
CA ASN A 51 -38.71 -25.09 -16.05
C ASN A 51 -39.87 -25.50 -15.13
N ASP A 52 -40.08 -24.76 -14.04
CA ASP A 52 -41.39 -24.76 -13.39
C ASP A 52 -41.77 -23.35 -12.93
N ASP A 53 -42.86 -22.86 -13.50
CA ASP A 53 -43.49 -21.57 -13.25
C ASP A 53 -44.29 -21.64 -11.94
N GLY A 54 -43.67 -21.21 -10.84
CA GLY A 54 -44.31 -21.09 -9.53
C GLY A 54 -44.39 -19.64 -9.06
N ALA A 55 -45.49 -18.96 -9.36
CA ALA A 55 -45.80 -17.65 -8.80
C ALA A 55 -45.90 -17.71 -7.26
N GLY A 56 -44.86 -17.23 -6.58
CA GLY A 56 -44.76 -17.17 -5.12
C GLY A 56 -44.29 -15.79 -4.65
N LYS A 57 -45.22 -15.07 -4.03
CA LYS A 57 -45.10 -13.81 -3.26
C LYS A 57 -43.68 -13.23 -3.08
N ALA A 58 -43.52 -12.00 -3.57
CA ALA A 58 -42.44 -11.09 -3.22
C ALA A 58 -42.20 -11.05 -1.70
N GLY A 59 -41.09 -11.66 -1.28
CA GLY A 59 -40.47 -11.41 0.01
C GLY A 59 -39.80 -10.04 -0.03
N ALA A 60 -40.01 -9.26 1.02
CA ALA A 60 -39.40 -7.95 1.20
C ALA A 60 -37.88 -8.03 0.93
N GLY A 61 -37.42 -7.20 0.00
CA GLY A 61 -36.00 -7.00 -0.24
C GLY A 61 -35.34 -6.54 1.04
N GLY A 62 -34.49 -7.38 1.62
CA GLY A 62 -33.42 -6.87 2.46
C GLY A 62 -32.58 -5.97 1.57
N GLN A 63 -32.60 -4.66 1.82
CA GLN A 63 -31.54 -3.80 1.31
C GLN A 63 -30.23 -4.45 1.75
N ALA A 64 -29.42 -4.90 0.78
CA ALA A 64 -28.03 -5.20 1.06
C ALA A 64 -27.46 -3.95 1.75
N ALA A 65 -26.86 -4.13 2.93
CA ALA A 65 -26.19 -3.03 3.59
C ALA A 65 -25.17 -2.44 2.62
N ASP A 66 -25.02 -1.11 2.62
CA ASP A 66 -24.01 -0.46 1.81
C ASP A 66 -22.63 -1.09 2.09
N PRO A 67 -21.77 -1.28 1.08
CA PRO A 67 -20.45 -1.83 1.29
C PRO A 67 -19.68 -0.94 2.27
N THR A 68 -18.93 -1.56 3.18
CA THR A 68 -18.12 -0.87 4.21
C THR A 68 -16.90 -0.16 3.63
N GLY A 69 -16.59 -0.40 2.35
CA GLY A 69 -15.37 0.07 1.67
C GLY A 69 -14.11 -0.71 2.01
N GLN A 70 -14.18 -1.60 3.01
CA GLN A 70 -13.08 -2.45 3.45
C GLN A 70 -13.43 -3.92 3.34
N SER A 71 -12.54 -4.69 2.72
CA SER A 71 -12.60 -6.14 2.66
C SER A 71 -12.39 -6.76 4.05
N SER A 72 -13.08 -7.87 4.32
CA SER A 72 -12.83 -8.71 5.50
C SER A 72 -11.59 -9.62 5.34
N GLN A 73 -10.96 -9.60 4.17
CA GLN A 73 -9.72 -10.33 3.91
C GLN A 73 -8.59 -9.80 4.81
N GLU A 74 -7.95 -10.71 5.54
CA GLU A 74 -6.72 -10.41 6.25
C GLU A 74 -5.57 -10.14 5.26
N PRO A 75 -4.81 -9.04 5.42
CA PRO A 75 -3.64 -8.80 4.60
C PRO A 75 -2.56 -9.86 4.84
N PRO A 76 -1.87 -10.32 3.79
CA PRO A 76 -0.83 -11.35 3.93
C PRO A 76 0.46 -10.84 4.57
N TYR A 77 0.65 -9.53 4.71
CA TYR A 77 1.81 -8.90 5.34
C TYR A 77 1.38 -8.09 6.56
N THR A 78 2.26 -8.03 7.56
CA THR A 78 2.03 -7.18 8.75
C THR A 78 2.30 -5.72 8.40
N ALA A 79 1.76 -4.78 9.18
CA ALA A 79 2.14 -3.38 9.20
C ALA A 79 3.29 -3.10 10.17
N ALA A 80 3.85 -4.12 10.84
CA ALA A 80 5.03 -4.02 11.69
C ALA A 80 6.32 -3.97 10.83
N PRO A 81 7.11 -2.88 10.90
CA PRO A 81 8.32 -2.77 10.10
C PRO A 81 9.47 -3.61 10.68
N LEU A 82 10.29 -4.20 9.80
CA LEU A 82 11.55 -4.85 10.17
C LEU A 82 12.73 -3.86 10.10
N PRO A 83 13.71 -3.99 11.03
CA PRO A 83 14.95 -3.21 10.99
C PRO A 83 15.63 -3.31 9.64
N THR A 84 15.85 -2.20 8.95
CA THR A 84 16.49 -2.17 7.62
C THR A 84 17.55 -1.06 7.56
N ALA A 85 18.58 -1.22 6.74
CA ALA A 85 19.54 -0.16 6.46
C ALA A 85 18.82 1.16 6.14
N GLN A 86 19.40 2.27 6.58
CA GLN A 86 18.83 3.61 6.44
C GLN A 86 19.71 4.47 5.54
N ILE A 87 19.13 5.47 4.87
CA ILE A 87 19.85 6.48 4.06
C ILE A 87 19.75 7.88 4.67
N ASP A 88 20.58 8.82 4.23
CA ASP A 88 20.57 10.24 4.62
C ASP A 88 19.96 11.16 3.53
N GLY A 89 18.96 10.66 2.82
CA GLY A 89 18.36 11.38 1.70
C GLY A 89 17.03 10.77 1.26
N VAL A 90 16.86 10.60 -0.05
CA VAL A 90 15.66 10.02 -0.66
C VAL A 90 16.05 8.92 -1.63
N ALA A 91 15.28 7.85 -1.67
CA ALA A 91 15.38 6.81 -2.69
C ALA A 91 14.14 6.80 -3.60
N TRP A 92 14.35 6.53 -4.88
CA TRP A 92 13.29 6.52 -5.90
C TRP A 92 13.16 5.18 -6.61
N GLY A 93 14.23 4.39 -6.66
CA GLY A 93 14.22 3.09 -7.31
C GLY A 93 14.80 2.02 -6.39
N GLN A 94 14.22 0.84 -6.44
CA GLN A 94 14.77 -0.36 -5.83
C GLN A 94 14.51 -1.55 -6.76
N LEU A 95 15.30 -2.61 -6.62
CA LEU A 95 15.12 -3.85 -7.36
C LEU A 95 15.58 -5.05 -6.53
N VAL A 96 14.73 -6.07 -6.44
CA VAL A 96 15.03 -7.33 -5.76
C VAL A 96 15.66 -8.31 -6.75
N VAL A 97 16.84 -8.84 -6.42
CA VAL A 97 17.55 -9.86 -7.19
C VAL A 97 18.01 -10.96 -6.24
N GLY A 98 17.25 -12.06 -6.22
CA GLY A 98 17.47 -13.13 -5.24
C GLY A 98 17.33 -12.60 -3.81
N ASP A 99 18.38 -12.75 -3.00
CA ASP A 99 18.43 -12.26 -1.62
C ASP A 99 18.94 -10.81 -1.50
N VAL A 100 19.26 -10.14 -2.60
CA VAL A 100 19.83 -8.79 -2.62
C VAL A 100 18.79 -7.78 -3.07
N VAL A 101 18.69 -6.65 -2.38
CA VAL A 101 17.94 -5.49 -2.85
C VAL A 101 18.90 -4.35 -3.19
N TYR A 102 18.90 -3.93 -4.44
CA TYR A 102 19.63 -2.74 -4.90
C TYR A 102 18.72 -1.53 -4.77
N VAL A 103 19.27 -0.39 -4.30
CA VAL A 103 18.52 0.85 -4.08
C VAL A 103 19.28 2.02 -4.67
N VAL A 104 18.56 2.89 -5.37
CA VAL A 104 19.09 4.12 -5.98
C VAL A 104 18.28 5.34 -5.58
N GLY A 105 18.98 6.48 -5.46
CA GLY A 105 18.37 7.70 -4.95
C GLY A 105 19.25 8.92 -5.03
N SER A 106 18.99 9.88 -4.15
CA SER A 106 19.85 11.02 -3.84
C SER A 106 20.22 10.95 -2.36
N PHE A 107 21.37 10.37 -2.05
CA PHE A 107 21.89 10.20 -0.69
C PHE A 107 23.42 10.05 -0.72
N SER A 108 24.07 10.36 0.39
CA SER A 108 25.54 10.32 0.53
C SER A 108 26.03 9.21 1.45
N ASN A 109 25.19 8.75 2.37
CA ASN A 109 25.53 7.77 3.38
C ASN A 109 24.39 6.78 3.63
N ALA A 110 24.78 5.59 4.07
CA ALA A 110 23.90 4.62 4.68
C ALA A 110 24.29 4.39 6.15
N ARG A 111 23.37 3.86 6.96
CA ARG A 111 23.63 3.48 8.36
C ARG A 111 22.76 2.30 8.80
N PRO A 112 23.13 1.55 9.85
CA PRO A 112 22.31 0.47 10.38
C PRO A 112 20.92 0.94 10.84
N ALA A 113 19.96 0.02 10.92
CA ALA A 113 18.61 0.29 11.42
C ALA A 113 18.63 0.94 12.82
N GLY A 114 17.78 1.93 13.05
CA GLY A 114 17.69 2.65 14.33
C GLY A 114 18.88 3.57 14.68
N ALA A 115 20.00 3.53 13.93
CA ALA A 115 21.10 4.47 14.14
C ALA A 115 20.65 5.91 13.83
N LEU A 116 21.02 6.85 14.71
CA LEU A 116 20.75 8.28 14.53
C LEU A 116 21.65 8.88 13.44
N ALA A 117 21.22 10.00 12.85
CA ALA A 117 22.05 10.75 11.90
C ALA A 117 23.41 11.12 12.52
N GLY A 118 24.49 10.98 11.74
CA GLY A 118 25.87 11.18 12.19
C GLY A 118 26.48 10.01 12.97
N GLN A 119 25.78 8.89 13.13
CA GLN A 119 26.29 7.69 13.82
C GLN A 119 26.37 6.49 12.86
N GLN A 120 27.50 5.78 12.89
CA GLN A 120 27.72 4.55 12.11
C GLN A 120 27.43 4.74 10.60
N GLU A 121 27.71 5.95 10.10
CA GLU A 121 27.53 6.27 8.68
C GLU A 121 28.63 5.61 7.86
N VAL A 122 28.19 4.95 6.79
CA VAL A 122 29.04 4.37 5.76
C VAL A 122 28.74 5.11 4.45
N PRO A 123 29.75 5.67 3.76
CA PRO A 123 29.54 6.37 2.50
C PRO A 123 28.85 5.49 1.45
N ARG A 124 27.81 6.03 0.82
CA ARG A 124 27.06 5.45 -0.30
C ARG A 124 26.62 6.58 -1.22
N SER A 125 27.24 6.70 -2.39
CA SER A 125 26.97 7.81 -3.31
C SER A 125 25.84 7.43 -4.26
N ASN A 126 24.60 7.67 -3.81
CA ASN A 126 23.35 7.53 -4.56
C ASN A 126 22.96 6.09 -4.99
N ILE A 127 23.72 5.09 -4.56
CA ILE A 127 23.43 3.67 -4.77
C ILE A 127 23.92 2.84 -3.58
N LEU A 128 23.15 1.82 -3.19
CA LEU A 128 23.53 0.82 -2.19
C LEU A 128 22.85 -0.52 -2.49
N ALA A 129 23.25 -1.56 -1.76
CA ALA A 129 22.56 -2.83 -1.71
C ALA A 129 22.44 -3.33 -0.27
N TYR A 130 21.40 -4.11 0.03
CA TYR A 130 21.20 -4.74 1.33
C TYR A 130 20.63 -6.16 1.18
N ASP A 131 20.84 -7.01 2.18
CA ASP A 131 20.28 -8.37 2.20
C ASP A 131 18.79 -8.33 2.59
N ILE A 132 17.91 -8.90 1.76
CA ILE A 132 16.46 -8.81 1.94
C ILE A 132 15.95 -9.51 3.20
N ASN A 133 16.67 -10.51 3.71
CA ASN A 133 16.24 -11.29 4.87
C ASN A 133 16.59 -10.58 6.18
N THR A 134 17.79 -9.97 6.25
CA THR A 134 18.33 -9.33 7.45
C THR A 134 18.10 -7.82 7.47
N GLY A 135 18.14 -7.15 6.32
CA GLY A 135 18.15 -5.69 6.19
C GLY A 135 19.50 -5.05 6.31
N GLU A 136 20.54 -5.85 6.47
CA GLU A 136 21.90 -5.36 6.66
C GLU A 136 22.48 -4.88 5.33
N LEU A 137 23.22 -3.77 5.40
CA LEU A 137 23.91 -3.22 4.25
C LEU A 137 24.93 -4.23 3.71
N ILE A 138 24.94 -4.43 2.40
CA ILE A 138 25.98 -5.19 1.73
C ILE A 138 27.19 -4.28 1.55
N GLU A 139 28.23 -4.53 2.35
CA GLU A 139 29.35 -3.59 2.48
C GLU A 139 30.26 -3.52 1.24
N ASP A 140 30.43 -4.65 0.54
CA ASP A 140 31.31 -4.79 -0.63
C ASP A 140 30.68 -4.25 -1.93
N PHE A 141 29.39 -3.92 -1.92
CA PHE A 141 28.75 -3.14 -2.97
C PHE A 141 28.74 -1.65 -2.62
N ALA A 142 29.77 -0.94 -3.11
CA ALA A 142 29.89 0.51 -2.94
C ALA A 142 30.30 1.27 -4.22
N PRO A 143 29.60 1.12 -5.37
CA PRO A 143 29.81 2.00 -6.50
C PRO A 143 29.50 3.46 -6.15
N THR A 144 30.12 4.40 -6.88
CA THR A 144 29.86 5.82 -6.71
C THR A 144 29.17 6.41 -7.94
N LEU A 145 27.92 6.88 -7.79
CA LEU A 145 27.27 7.70 -8.81
C LEU A 145 27.43 9.17 -8.41
N ASN A 146 27.93 10.01 -9.31
CA ASN A 146 28.12 11.44 -9.01
C ASN A 146 26.84 12.30 -9.11
N GLY A 147 25.69 11.66 -9.33
CA GLY A 147 24.37 12.26 -9.34
C GLY A 147 23.32 11.23 -8.96
N ALA A 148 22.08 11.67 -8.79
CA ALA A 148 20.98 10.82 -8.35
C ALA A 148 20.78 9.61 -9.27
N GLY A 149 20.59 8.42 -8.70
CA GLY A 149 20.02 7.29 -9.40
C GLY A 149 18.48 7.34 -9.34
N ARG A 150 17.82 6.77 -10.35
CA ARG A 150 16.36 6.86 -10.53
C ARG A 150 15.70 5.49 -10.72
N SER A 151 16.29 4.61 -11.51
CA SER A 151 15.70 3.31 -11.83
C SER A 151 16.77 2.22 -12.00
N LEU A 152 16.34 0.98 -11.82
CA LEU A 152 17.13 -0.24 -11.88
C LEU A 152 16.37 -1.27 -12.71
N ALA A 153 17.06 -1.98 -13.60
CA ALA A 153 16.48 -3.12 -14.33
C ALA A 153 17.49 -4.26 -14.44
N LEU A 154 16.99 -5.48 -14.61
CA LEU A 154 17.81 -6.68 -14.72
C LEU A 154 17.82 -7.21 -16.16
N SER A 155 18.96 -7.71 -16.63
CA SER A 155 18.97 -8.52 -17.87
C SER A 155 18.12 -9.78 -17.70
N GLU A 156 17.56 -10.28 -18.80
CA GLU A 156 16.74 -11.49 -18.81
C GLU A 156 17.48 -12.72 -18.26
N ASP A 157 18.80 -12.78 -18.44
CA ASP A 157 19.65 -13.86 -17.87
C ASP A 157 20.07 -13.63 -16.41
N SER A 158 19.58 -12.56 -15.78
CA SER A 158 19.84 -12.18 -14.39
C SER A 158 21.31 -11.91 -14.04
N LYS A 159 22.15 -11.54 -15.02
CA LYS A 159 23.59 -11.28 -14.81
C LYS A 159 24.00 -9.83 -14.89
N THR A 160 23.17 -8.98 -15.48
CA THR A 160 23.49 -7.56 -15.66
C THR A 160 22.45 -6.69 -14.98
N LEU A 161 22.91 -5.89 -14.02
CA LEU A 161 22.11 -4.83 -13.39
C LEU A 161 22.33 -3.52 -14.16
N TYR A 162 21.27 -2.98 -14.74
CA TYR A 162 21.26 -1.65 -15.34
C TYR A 162 20.85 -0.61 -14.29
N VAL A 163 21.54 0.52 -14.27
CA VAL A 163 21.30 1.64 -13.35
C VAL A 163 21.11 2.90 -14.16
N ALA A 164 19.97 3.57 -14.02
CA ALA A 164 19.64 4.81 -14.72
C ALA A 164 19.50 6.00 -13.77
N GLY A 165 19.75 7.22 -14.25
CA GLY A 165 19.52 8.42 -13.44
C GLY A 165 20.05 9.73 -14.03
N GLU A 166 20.69 10.52 -13.15
CA GLU A 166 21.17 11.89 -13.38
C GLU A 166 22.70 12.02 -13.35
N PHE A 167 23.42 10.94 -13.07
CA PHE A 167 24.88 10.89 -13.02
C PHE A 167 25.52 10.93 -14.42
N ASP A 168 26.73 11.46 -14.55
CA ASP A 168 27.58 11.29 -15.75
C ASP A 168 28.86 10.52 -15.48
N ARG A 169 29.11 10.13 -14.23
CA ARG A 169 30.23 9.30 -13.83
C ARG A 169 29.82 8.22 -12.85
N VAL A 170 30.40 7.04 -13.04
CA VAL A 170 30.31 5.89 -12.16
C VAL A 170 31.73 5.45 -11.81
N ASN A 171 32.09 5.41 -10.53
CA ASN A 171 33.47 5.10 -10.09
C ASN A 171 34.53 5.96 -10.80
N ASP A 172 34.24 7.25 -10.98
CA ASP A 172 35.05 8.21 -11.76
C ASP A 172 35.21 7.89 -13.27
N GLU A 173 34.57 6.84 -13.80
CA GLU A 173 34.50 6.55 -15.23
C GLU A 173 33.28 7.23 -15.86
N TRP A 174 33.40 7.67 -17.12
CA TRP A 174 32.33 8.42 -17.78
C TRP A 174 31.19 7.49 -18.23
N HIS A 175 30.00 7.68 -17.68
CA HIS A 175 28.78 6.92 -17.99
C HIS A 175 27.59 7.89 -17.90
N SER A 176 27.10 8.39 -19.04
CA SER A 176 26.04 9.41 -19.03
C SER A 176 24.67 8.80 -18.80
N ARG A 177 24.16 8.94 -17.58
CA ARG A 177 22.77 8.70 -17.16
C ARG A 177 22.34 7.23 -17.18
N LEU A 178 23.19 6.33 -17.66
CA LEU A 178 22.97 4.90 -17.70
C LEU A 178 24.31 4.15 -17.56
N ALA A 179 24.33 3.13 -16.72
CA ALA A 179 25.46 2.23 -16.51
C ALA A 179 24.97 0.78 -16.33
N ALA A 180 25.87 -0.18 -16.48
CA ALA A 180 25.58 -1.59 -16.29
C ALA A 180 26.63 -2.25 -15.39
N PHE A 181 26.20 -3.19 -14.55
CA PHE A 181 27.05 -3.94 -13.63
C PHE A 181 26.88 -5.43 -13.84
N ASP A 182 27.97 -6.18 -13.94
CA ASP A 182 27.99 -7.63 -13.91
C ASP A 182 27.80 -8.09 -12.46
N ILE A 183 26.70 -8.80 -12.20
CA ILE A 183 26.34 -9.37 -10.90
C ILE A 183 26.41 -10.91 -10.92
N SER A 184 27.02 -11.52 -11.94
CA SER A 184 27.20 -12.97 -12.03
C SER A 184 28.19 -13.51 -11.00
N GLN A 185 29.12 -12.65 -10.54
CA GLN A 185 30.12 -12.97 -9.52
C GLN A 185 30.13 -11.85 -8.47
N GLY A 186 29.35 -12.03 -7.40
CA GLY A 186 29.22 -11.06 -6.32
C GLY A 186 28.12 -10.03 -6.58
N HIS A 187 28.23 -8.86 -5.93
CA HIS A 187 27.15 -7.87 -5.90
C HIS A 187 27.21 -6.81 -7.00
N GLY A 188 28.28 -6.78 -7.82
CA GLY A 188 28.33 -5.89 -8.98
C GLY A 188 29.73 -5.39 -9.33
N THR A 189 30.16 -5.63 -10.56
CA THR A 189 31.34 -5.02 -11.18
C THR A 189 30.92 -4.14 -12.36
N LEU A 190 31.36 -2.89 -12.44
CA LEU A 190 31.03 -1.99 -13.55
C LEU A 190 31.45 -2.57 -14.90
N ILE A 191 30.54 -2.60 -15.86
CA ILE A 191 30.80 -2.99 -17.25
C ILE A 191 31.21 -1.72 -18.02
N SER A 192 32.50 -1.39 -17.99
CA SER A 192 33.02 -0.15 -18.62
C SER A 192 32.75 -0.03 -20.12
N SER A 193 32.46 -1.13 -20.84
CA SER A 193 32.13 -1.06 -22.28
C SER A 193 30.69 -0.62 -22.57
N PHE A 194 29.79 -0.67 -21.58
CA PHE A 194 28.39 -0.27 -21.75
C PHE A 194 28.24 1.23 -21.47
N GLN A 195 28.39 2.05 -22.51
CA GLN A 195 28.48 3.52 -22.40
C GLN A 195 27.58 4.26 -23.40
N PRO A 196 26.25 4.03 -23.41
CA PRO A 196 25.33 4.91 -24.13
C PRO A 196 25.36 6.33 -23.55
N VAL A 197 25.20 7.33 -24.41
CA VAL A 197 25.32 8.74 -24.04
C VAL A 197 23.98 9.46 -24.19
N PHE A 198 23.33 9.76 -23.07
CA PHE A 198 22.09 10.55 -23.03
C PHE A 198 22.40 12.03 -22.84
N SER A 199 21.55 12.91 -23.39
CA SER A 199 21.72 14.36 -23.26
C SER A 199 21.36 14.91 -21.88
N THR A 200 20.50 14.22 -21.14
CA THR A 200 20.09 14.55 -19.77
C THR A 200 19.36 13.34 -19.15
N THR A 201 18.70 13.51 -18.02
CA THR A 201 18.11 12.50 -17.13
C THR A 201 17.39 11.36 -17.85
N VAL A 202 17.73 10.14 -17.45
CA VAL A 202 16.91 8.93 -17.63
C VAL A 202 16.14 8.72 -16.32
N LYS A 203 14.82 8.57 -16.41
CA LYS A 203 13.95 8.38 -15.24
C LYS A 203 13.67 6.91 -14.99
N ASP A 204 13.44 6.15 -16.06
CA ASP A 204 13.07 4.75 -15.94
C ASP A 204 13.53 3.90 -17.12
N ILE A 205 13.69 2.60 -16.87
CA ILE A 205 14.22 1.62 -17.81
C ILE A 205 13.51 0.27 -17.64
N ALA A 206 13.25 -0.41 -18.75
CA ALA A 206 12.71 -1.77 -18.75
C ALA A 206 13.41 -2.65 -19.78
N VAL A 207 13.56 -3.94 -19.47
CA VAL A 207 14.26 -4.92 -20.30
C VAL A 207 13.28 -5.95 -20.85
N ALA A 208 13.41 -6.27 -22.14
CA ALA A 208 12.76 -7.41 -22.76
C ALA A 208 13.67 -8.01 -23.84
N GLY A 209 14.06 -9.28 -23.67
CA GLY A 209 15.07 -9.87 -24.54
C GLY A 209 16.41 -9.14 -24.44
N ASP A 210 17.03 -8.91 -25.60
CA ASP A 210 18.22 -8.05 -25.73
C ASP A 210 17.86 -6.58 -25.98
N THR A 211 16.65 -6.13 -25.59
CA THR A 211 16.22 -4.72 -25.74
C THR A 211 16.07 -4.07 -24.38
N LEU A 212 16.69 -2.90 -24.22
CA LEU A 212 16.53 -2.01 -23.08
C LEU A 212 15.74 -0.77 -23.54
N TYR A 213 14.49 -0.65 -23.10
CA TYR A 213 13.67 0.53 -23.32
C TYR A 213 13.97 1.58 -22.25
N VAL A 214 13.99 2.84 -22.67
CA VAL A 214 14.47 3.94 -21.84
C VAL A 214 13.52 5.13 -21.92
N GLY A 215 13.04 5.59 -20.76
CA GLY A 215 12.20 6.76 -20.58
C GLY A 215 12.88 7.86 -19.76
N GLY A 216 12.64 9.13 -20.07
CA GLY A 216 13.14 10.21 -19.22
C GLY A 216 12.89 11.63 -19.73
N TYR A 217 13.91 12.49 -19.56
CA TYR A 217 13.95 13.89 -20.00
C TYR A 217 14.99 14.12 -21.11
N PHE A 218 15.56 13.10 -21.73
CA PHE A 218 16.56 13.30 -22.79
C PHE A 218 15.95 13.75 -24.13
N THR A 219 16.75 14.41 -24.97
CA THR A 219 16.40 14.75 -26.35
C THR A 219 17.38 14.16 -27.37
N LYS A 220 18.49 13.60 -26.90
CA LYS A 220 19.44 12.86 -27.74
C LYS A 220 19.98 11.64 -27.02
N VAL A 221 20.29 10.61 -27.81
CA VAL A 221 21.03 9.41 -27.40
C VAL A 221 22.11 9.15 -28.43
N ASN A 222 23.37 9.02 -28.00
CA ASN A 222 24.53 8.85 -28.89
C ASN A 222 24.58 9.90 -30.01
N ASN A 223 24.27 11.16 -29.67
CA ASN A 223 24.13 12.30 -30.59
C ASN A 223 23.02 12.19 -31.65
N GLN A 224 22.20 11.13 -31.64
CA GLN A 224 21.01 10.99 -32.47
C GLN A 224 19.78 11.54 -31.76
N GLN A 225 18.85 12.14 -32.51
CA GLN A 225 17.61 12.66 -31.94
C GLN A 225 16.73 11.50 -31.43
N ARG A 226 16.36 11.58 -30.15
CA ARG A 226 15.41 10.69 -29.47
C ARG A 226 14.74 11.50 -28.37
N THR A 227 13.45 11.75 -28.50
CA THR A 227 12.73 12.66 -27.62
C THR A 227 12.04 11.86 -26.52
N ARG A 228 12.66 11.85 -25.32
CA ARG A 228 12.20 11.19 -24.08
C ARG A 228 12.10 9.67 -24.09
N LEU A 229 12.14 9.04 -25.26
CA LEU A 229 11.99 7.61 -25.46
C LEU A 229 13.09 7.09 -26.39
N ALA A 230 13.66 5.93 -26.06
CA ALA A 230 14.64 5.23 -26.88
C ALA A 230 14.63 3.72 -26.55
N ALA A 231 15.15 2.92 -27.47
CA ALA A 231 15.49 1.53 -27.20
C ALA A 231 16.96 1.28 -27.56
N LEU A 232 17.65 0.51 -26.73
CA LEU A 232 19.05 0.12 -26.91
C LEU A 232 19.17 -1.40 -26.97
N LYS A 233 20.24 -1.93 -27.56
CA LYS A 233 20.65 -3.31 -27.27
C LYS A 233 21.08 -3.40 -25.81
N ALA A 234 20.46 -4.29 -25.05
CA ALA A 234 20.79 -4.50 -23.64
C ALA A 234 22.24 -4.96 -23.47
N SER A 235 22.74 -5.82 -24.37
CA SER A 235 24.11 -6.33 -24.34
C SER A 235 25.22 -5.32 -24.65
N THR A 236 24.94 -4.26 -25.42
CA THR A 236 25.99 -3.36 -25.94
C THR A 236 25.75 -1.86 -25.74
N GLY A 237 24.52 -1.45 -25.46
CA GLY A 237 24.12 -0.04 -25.39
C GLY A 237 23.98 0.62 -26.77
N GLU A 238 24.02 -0.16 -27.85
CA GLU A 238 23.80 0.33 -29.22
C GLU A 238 22.36 0.84 -29.39
N LEU A 239 22.18 2.02 -29.98
CA LEU A 239 20.86 2.60 -30.22
C LEU A 239 20.11 1.82 -31.32
N LEU A 240 18.88 1.39 -31.04
CA LEU A 240 18.02 0.69 -31.97
C LEU A 240 17.15 1.65 -32.80
N ASP A 241 16.64 1.15 -33.93
CA ASP A 241 15.70 1.85 -34.81
C ASP A 241 14.25 1.74 -34.31
N TRP A 242 14.04 2.18 -33.08
CA TRP A 242 12.74 2.30 -32.42
C TRP A 242 12.53 3.77 -32.08
N THR A 243 11.50 4.40 -32.63
CA THR A 243 11.43 5.87 -32.80
C THR A 243 10.18 6.53 -32.21
N ALA A 244 9.73 6.11 -31.03
CA ALA A 244 8.68 6.85 -30.32
C ALA A 244 9.16 8.21 -29.81
N SER A 245 8.26 9.19 -29.71
CA SER A 245 8.52 10.55 -29.22
C SER A 245 7.42 10.97 -28.26
N ALA A 246 7.77 11.34 -27.02
CA ALA A 246 6.83 11.91 -26.06
C ALA A 246 7.06 13.42 -25.92
N GLU A 247 6.01 14.22 -26.13
CA GLU A 247 6.08 15.67 -26.31
C GLU A 247 5.07 16.43 -25.45
N GLY A 248 5.29 17.73 -25.32
CA GLY A 248 4.45 18.63 -24.54
C GLY A 248 5.25 19.57 -23.63
N PRO A 249 4.60 20.58 -23.04
CA PRO A 249 5.21 21.42 -22.02
C PRO A 249 5.69 20.57 -20.84
N ASN A 250 6.96 20.71 -20.44
CA ASN A 250 7.55 19.96 -19.33
C ASN A 250 7.42 18.43 -19.42
N ALA A 251 7.23 17.88 -20.62
CA ALA A 251 7.04 16.45 -20.86
C ALA A 251 8.21 15.64 -20.30
N GLN A 252 7.90 14.64 -19.46
CA GLN A 252 8.80 13.61 -18.96
C GLN A 252 8.12 12.27 -19.11
N VAL A 253 8.89 11.22 -19.38
CA VAL A 253 8.44 9.83 -19.19
C VAL A 253 8.98 9.40 -17.83
N TYR A 254 8.09 9.14 -16.87
CA TYR A 254 8.43 8.75 -15.51
C TYR A 254 8.49 7.24 -15.34
N ALA A 255 7.67 6.50 -16.08
CA ALA A 255 7.58 5.05 -16.02
C ALA A 255 7.55 4.43 -17.42
N ILE A 256 8.22 3.29 -17.58
CA ILE A 256 8.20 2.47 -18.79
C ILE A 256 8.22 1.00 -18.39
N GLU A 257 7.27 0.22 -18.91
CA GLU A 257 7.19 -1.22 -18.66
C GLU A 257 6.90 -1.99 -19.94
N VAL A 258 7.26 -3.27 -19.98
CA VAL A 258 7.05 -4.14 -21.15
C VAL A 258 6.07 -5.25 -20.79
N SER A 259 5.19 -5.60 -21.73
CA SER A 259 4.29 -6.75 -21.54
C SER A 259 5.07 -8.06 -21.38
N PRO A 260 4.56 -9.03 -20.61
CA PRO A 260 5.25 -10.32 -20.41
C PRO A 260 5.54 -11.09 -21.71
N ASP A 261 4.72 -10.89 -22.75
CA ASP A 261 4.95 -11.47 -24.09
C ASP A 261 5.95 -10.68 -24.97
N HIS A 262 6.54 -9.62 -24.41
CA HIS A 262 7.49 -8.70 -25.04
C HIS A 262 6.95 -7.99 -26.30
N SER A 263 5.63 -7.95 -26.51
CA SER A 263 5.01 -7.38 -27.71
C SER A 263 4.67 -5.89 -27.58
N LYS A 264 4.48 -5.39 -26.35
CA LYS A 264 4.02 -4.02 -26.09
C LYS A 264 4.88 -3.35 -25.03
N VAL A 265 5.00 -2.03 -25.14
CA VAL A 265 5.61 -1.16 -24.15
C VAL A 265 4.55 -0.18 -23.69
N VAL A 266 4.32 -0.09 -22.38
CA VAL A 266 3.45 0.92 -21.79
C VAL A 266 4.32 2.01 -21.17
N ILE A 267 3.93 3.27 -21.36
CA ILE A 267 4.65 4.43 -20.81
C ILE A 267 3.71 5.33 -20.04
N GLY A 268 4.25 5.94 -18.98
CA GLY A 268 3.58 6.90 -18.12
C GLY A 268 4.45 8.13 -17.91
N GLY A 269 3.82 9.31 -17.82
CA GLY A 269 4.56 10.54 -17.65
C GLY A 269 3.70 11.80 -17.60
N SER A 270 4.36 12.95 -17.73
CA SER A 270 3.74 14.27 -17.79
C SER A 270 3.57 14.80 -19.22
N PHE A 271 3.86 13.98 -20.25
CA PHE A 271 3.75 14.35 -21.65
C PHE A 271 2.30 14.52 -22.11
N SER A 272 2.04 15.43 -23.04
CA SER A 272 0.69 15.69 -23.57
C SER A 272 0.41 15.00 -24.91
N SER A 273 1.45 14.47 -25.57
CA SER A 273 1.30 13.69 -26.80
C SER A 273 2.41 12.66 -26.98
N VAL A 274 2.10 11.60 -27.73
CA VAL A 274 3.06 10.60 -28.20
C VAL A 274 2.92 10.45 -29.71
N ASN A 275 4.03 10.57 -30.44
CA ASN A 275 4.06 10.57 -31.91
C ASN A 275 3.04 11.54 -32.54
N GLY A 276 2.81 12.69 -31.90
CA GLY A 276 1.84 13.70 -32.33
C GLY A 276 0.38 13.41 -31.97
N SER A 277 0.07 12.24 -31.37
CA SER A 277 -1.27 11.89 -30.90
C SER A 277 -1.44 12.21 -29.41
N SER A 278 -2.60 12.77 -29.04
CA SER A 278 -3.05 12.85 -27.63
C SER A 278 -4.23 11.91 -27.35
N LYS A 279 -4.65 11.11 -28.35
CA LYS A 279 -5.78 10.18 -28.27
C LYS A 279 -5.48 8.86 -29.02
N PRO A 280 -4.78 7.91 -28.39
CA PRO A 280 -4.15 8.01 -27.07
C PRO A 280 -2.82 8.78 -27.12
N GLY A 281 -2.23 9.06 -25.96
CA GLY A 281 -0.90 9.69 -25.84
C GLY A 281 -0.82 10.85 -24.83
N TYR A 282 -1.83 11.06 -23.99
CA TYR A 282 -1.81 12.12 -22.98
C TYR A 282 -1.56 11.53 -21.60
N GLY A 283 -0.36 11.72 -21.07
CA GLY A 283 0.09 11.15 -19.80
C GLY A 283 0.47 9.67 -19.87
N MET A 284 -0.16 8.91 -20.75
CA MET A 284 0.12 7.50 -20.97
C MET A 284 -0.02 7.10 -22.44
N ALA A 285 0.69 6.05 -22.85
CA ALA A 285 0.51 5.41 -24.15
C ALA A 285 0.90 3.93 -24.09
N LEU A 286 0.29 3.14 -24.98
CA LEU A 286 0.70 1.77 -25.30
C LEU A 286 1.38 1.79 -26.67
N LEU A 287 2.54 1.16 -26.78
CA LEU A 287 3.39 1.18 -27.97
C LEU A 287 3.72 -0.24 -28.43
N SER A 288 3.93 -0.43 -29.73
CA SER A 288 4.56 -1.64 -30.24
C SER A 288 6.01 -1.74 -29.73
N ALA A 289 6.36 -2.85 -29.10
CA ALA A 289 7.72 -3.10 -28.63
C ALA A 289 8.74 -3.14 -29.78
N SER A 290 8.33 -3.58 -30.97
CA SER A 290 9.22 -3.67 -32.14
C SER A 290 9.41 -2.37 -32.90
N THR A 291 8.41 -1.48 -32.95
CA THR A 291 8.44 -0.29 -33.83
C THR A 291 8.31 1.05 -33.12
N GLY A 292 7.69 1.07 -31.93
CA GLY A 292 7.37 2.30 -31.20
C GLY A 292 6.12 3.01 -31.73
N GLU A 293 5.35 2.35 -32.59
CA GLU A 293 4.05 2.83 -33.05
C GLU A 293 3.04 2.84 -31.89
N VAL A 294 2.21 3.88 -31.83
CA VAL A 294 1.15 4.01 -30.83
C VAL A 294 0.04 3.01 -31.14
N LEU A 295 -0.31 2.20 -30.15
CA LEU A 295 -1.38 1.22 -30.19
C LEU A 295 -2.69 1.80 -29.59
N PRO A 296 -3.86 1.21 -29.90
CA PRO A 296 -5.11 1.56 -29.25
C PRO A 296 -4.99 1.45 -27.71
N MET A 297 -5.55 2.44 -27.00
CA MET A 297 -5.55 2.47 -25.54
C MET A 297 -6.80 3.19 -25.03
N PRO A 298 -7.99 2.55 -25.07
CA PRO A 298 -9.27 3.16 -24.68
C PRO A 298 -9.28 3.82 -23.30
N VAL A 299 -8.52 3.31 -22.33
CA VAL A 299 -8.40 3.92 -20.99
C VAL A 299 -7.94 5.37 -21.04
N ASN A 300 -7.15 5.78 -22.05
CA ASN A 300 -6.69 7.17 -22.18
C ASN A 300 -7.77 8.15 -22.66
N ASP A 301 -8.94 7.66 -23.10
CA ASP A 301 -10.12 8.50 -23.30
C ASP A 301 -10.81 8.84 -21.96
N THR A 302 -10.57 8.03 -20.94
CA THR A 302 -11.17 8.16 -19.60
C THR A 302 -10.22 8.82 -18.61
N VAL A 303 -9.01 8.27 -18.45
CA VAL A 303 -7.97 8.81 -17.55
C VAL A 303 -7.03 9.68 -18.36
N ARG A 304 -7.00 10.97 -18.00
CA ARG A 304 -6.21 12.00 -18.68
C ARG A 304 -5.48 12.81 -17.62
N THR A 305 -4.19 12.52 -17.44
CA THR A 305 -3.35 13.10 -16.39
C THR A 305 -1.97 13.43 -16.96
N ALA A 306 -1.69 14.70 -17.24
CA ALA A 306 -0.39 15.15 -17.72
C ALA A 306 -0.16 16.63 -17.42
N GLY A 307 1.02 17.16 -17.78
CA GLY A 307 1.34 18.59 -17.66
C GLY A 307 2.34 18.90 -16.55
N GLU A 308 2.46 20.19 -16.21
CA GLU A 308 3.50 20.65 -15.27
C GLU A 308 3.24 20.18 -13.82
N LYS A 309 1.97 19.95 -13.48
CA LYS A 309 1.55 19.65 -12.12
C LYS A 309 0.80 18.32 -11.99
N ALA A 310 0.92 17.45 -12.98
CA ALA A 310 0.30 16.14 -12.95
C ALA A 310 1.03 15.15 -13.83
N ALA A 311 0.98 13.86 -13.47
CA ALA A 311 1.51 12.80 -14.31
C ALA A 311 0.93 11.44 -13.95
N ILE A 312 1.05 10.51 -14.90
CA ILE A 312 1.13 9.09 -14.58
C ILE A 312 2.55 8.80 -14.09
N PHE A 313 2.71 8.39 -12.82
CA PHE A 313 4.01 8.41 -12.14
C PHE A 313 4.73 7.06 -12.19
N ASP A 314 4.06 5.99 -11.78
CA ASP A 314 4.60 4.63 -11.75
C ASP A 314 3.68 3.69 -12.51
N ILE A 315 4.26 2.63 -13.07
CA ILE A 315 3.55 1.57 -13.77
C ILE A 315 4.07 0.24 -13.28
N ALA A 316 3.17 -0.71 -13.05
CA ALA A 316 3.51 -2.11 -12.87
C ALA A 316 2.72 -2.96 -13.86
N VAL A 317 3.19 -4.17 -14.12
CA VAL A 317 2.62 -5.07 -15.14
C VAL A 317 2.47 -6.49 -14.63
N ASP A 318 1.51 -7.21 -15.18
CA ASP A 318 1.38 -8.65 -15.06
C ASP A 318 0.84 -9.26 -16.37
N ASP A 319 0.54 -10.57 -16.35
CA ASP A 319 0.01 -11.27 -17.51
C ASP A 319 -1.37 -10.75 -17.96
N ALA A 320 -2.15 -10.15 -17.06
CA ALA A 320 -3.49 -9.65 -17.34
C ALA A 320 -3.49 -8.23 -17.91
N GLY A 321 -2.50 -7.40 -17.55
CA GLY A 321 -2.43 -6.03 -18.01
C GLY A 321 -1.41 -5.17 -17.29
N PHE A 322 -1.74 -3.90 -17.15
CA PHE A 322 -0.91 -2.90 -16.49
C PHE A 322 -1.70 -2.11 -15.46
N TYR A 323 -0.97 -1.62 -14.47
CA TYR A 323 -1.44 -0.83 -13.34
C TYR A 323 -0.68 0.48 -13.36
N ALA A 324 -1.34 1.58 -13.00
CA ALA A 324 -0.67 2.86 -13.00
C ALA A 324 -1.15 3.75 -11.86
N THR A 325 -0.25 4.61 -11.39
CA THR A 325 -0.52 5.64 -10.37
C THR A 325 -0.57 7.02 -10.99
N ALA A 326 -1.34 7.91 -10.39
CA ALA A 326 -1.47 9.29 -10.82
C ALA A 326 -1.29 10.25 -9.64
N TYR A 327 -0.61 11.36 -9.94
CA TYR A 327 -0.60 12.55 -9.09
C TYR A 327 -1.17 13.74 -9.87
N SER A 328 -1.81 14.65 -9.16
CA SER A 328 -2.36 15.88 -9.72
C SER A 328 -2.35 16.95 -8.64
N ALA A 329 -1.82 18.14 -8.93
CA ALA A 329 -2.02 19.24 -8.01
C ALA A 329 -3.51 19.62 -8.00
N VAL A 330 -4.14 19.46 -6.85
CA VAL A 330 -5.56 19.78 -6.58
C VAL A 330 -6.04 21.00 -7.35
N GLY A 331 -7.18 20.87 -8.06
CA GLY A 331 -7.83 21.97 -8.76
C GLY A 331 -7.44 22.16 -10.23
N ARG A 332 -6.75 21.19 -10.84
CA ARG A 332 -6.32 21.23 -12.25
C ARG A 332 -7.04 20.21 -13.14
N LEU A 333 -8.37 20.14 -13.04
CA LEU A 333 -9.20 19.26 -13.90
C LEU A 333 -9.09 19.55 -15.40
N ASP A 334 -8.54 20.71 -15.76
CA ASP A 334 -8.18 21.05 -17.13
C ASP A 334 -6.93 20.29 -17.65
N GLU A 335 -6.06 19.82 -16.75
CA GLU A 335 -4.84 19.07 -17.03
C GLU A 335 -4.92 17.60 -16.60
N ALA A 336 -5.56 17.32 -15.46
CA ALA A 336 -5.56 16.00 -14.84
C ALA A 336 -6.86 15.69 -14.12
N ASN A 337 -7.38 14.48 -14.32
CA ASN A 337 -8.64 14.04 -13.73
C ASN A 337 -8.50 12.92 -12.70
N LEU A 338 -7.29 12.44 -12.42
CA LEU A 338 -7.05 11.37 -11.45
C LEU A 338 -5.93 11.71 -10.47
N GLU A 339 -6.23 11.54 -9.19
CA GLU A 339 -5.31 11.16 -8.12
C GLU A 339 -5.72 9.74 -7.70
N GLY A 340 -4.77 8.86 -7.43
CA GLY A 340 -5.03 7.44 -7.14
C GLY A 340 -4.43 6.49 -8.17
N SER A 341 -5.10 5.36 -8.40
CA SER A 341 -4.59 4.28 -9.24
C SER A 341 -5.64 3.64 -10.15
N PHE A 342 -5.20 2.90 -11.16
CA PHE A 342 -6.09 2.11 -12.01
C PHE A 342 -5.40 0.87 -12.57
N LYS A 343 -6.21 -0.08 -13.07
CA LYS A 343 -5.76 -1.22 -13.87
C LYS A 343 -6.42 -1.22 -15.23
N ALA A 344 -5.67 -1.53 -16.28
CA ALA A 344 -6.18 -1.78 -17.62
C ALA A 344 -5.61 -3.08 -18.19
N ASP A 345 -6.35 -3.73 -19.09
CA ASP A 345 -5.89 -4.92 -19.80
C ASP A 345 -4.87 -4.57 -20.92
N TRP A 346 -4.24 -5.59 -21.53
CA TRP A 346 -3.30 -5.39 -22.64
C TRP A 346 -3.93 -4.91 -23.97
N ASN A 347 -5.26 -4.76 -24.04
CA ASN A 347 -5.96 -4.05 -25.11
C ASN A 347 -6.23 -2.58 -24.75
N GLY A 348 -5.82 -2.15 -23.55
CA GLY A 348 -5.99 -0.82 -23.01
C GLY A 348 -7.39 -0.54 -22.47
N ASN A 349 -8.22 -1.56 -22.21
CA ASN A 349 -9.53 -1.37 -21.57
C ASN A 349 -9.35 -1.19 -20.06
N LEU A 350 -9.99 -0.18 -19.49
CA LEU A 350 -10.02 0.03 -18.05
C LEU A 350 -10.76 -1.13 -17.35
N VAL A 351 -10.13 -1.75 -16.36
CA VAL A 351 -10.69 -2.86 -15.57
C VAL A 351 -11.31 -2.33 -14.28
N TRP A 352 -10.56 -1.50 -13.55
CA TRP A 352 -11.02 -0.78 -12.36
C TRP A 352 -10.24 0.53 -12.18
N LEU A 353 -10.84 1.45 -11.46
CA LEU A 353 -10.31 2.77 -11.12
C LEU A 353 -10.47 2.99 -9.61
N GLU A 354 -9.40 3.39 -8.95
CA GLU A 354 -9.34 3.71 -7.53
C GLU A 354 -9.05 5.22 -7.42
N PRO A 355 -10.06 6.06 -7.12
CA PRO A 355 -9.91 7.51 -7.09
C PRO A 355 -9.94 8.05 -5.65
N CYS A 356 -9.17 7.46 -4.73
CA CYS A 356 -8.90 8.13 -3.47
C CYS A 356 -8.16 9.44 -3.74
N HIS A 357 -8.54 10.47 -3.02
CA HIS A 357 -7.92 11.79 -3.09
C HIS A 357 -6.58 11.75 -2.40
N GLY A 358 -5.57 12.25 -3.09
CA GLY A 358 -4.18 12.24 -2.73
C GLY A 358 -3.31 11.62 -3.83
N ASP A 359 -2.25 12.33 -4.21
CA ASP A 359 -1.15 11.87 -5.04
C ASP A 359 -0.72 10.44 -4.66
N THR A 360 -0.68 9.59 -5.67
CA THR A 360 -0.17 8.23 -5.56
C THR A 360 1.08 8.11 -6.42
N TYR A 361 2.15 7.58 -5.84
CA TYR A 361 3.46 7.55 -6.47
C TYR A 361 3.83 6.13 -6.90
N GLY A 362 3.85 5.15 -6.00
CA GLY A 362 4.29 3.78 -6.32
C GLY A 362 3.17 2.76 -6.32
N ILE A 363 3.30 1.70 -7.13
CA ILE A 363 2.34 0.59 -7.20
C ILE A 363 3.04 -0.78 -7.33
N ALA A 364 2.51 -1.78 -6.63
CA ALA A 364 2.99 -3.16 -6.70
C ALA A 364 1.80 -4.15 -6.66
N PRO A 365 1.44 -4.79 -7.79
CA PRO A 365 0.37 -5.76 -7.85
C PRO A 365 0.85 -7.16 -7.48
N THR A 366 -0.05 -7.93 -6.89
CA THR A 366 -0.07 -9.39 -6.86
C THR A 366 -1.35 -9.86 -7.56
N LYS A 367 -1.56 -11.17 -7.69
CA LYS A 367 -2.79 -11.72 -8.28
C LYS A 367 -4.06 -11.25 -7.58
N GLU A 368 -4.01 -11.06 -6.26
CA GLU A 368 -5.20 -10.78 -5.43
C GLU A 368 -5.21 -9.38 -4.82
N ILE A 369 -4.04 -8.75 -4.65
CA ILE A 369 -3.87 -7.51 -3.90
C ILE A 369 -2.98 -6.54 -4.66
N VAL A 370 -3.31 -5.26 -4.64
CA VAL A 370 -2.47 -4.17 -5.14
C VAL A 370 -2.04 -3.29 -3.97
N TYR A 371 -0.74 -3.07 -3.83
CA TYR A 371 -0.16 -2.15 -2.85
C TYR A 371 0.17 -0.83 -3.51
N THR A 372 -0.12 0.28 -2.84
CA THR A 372 0.25 1.61 -3.31
C THR A 372 0.96 2.40 -2.21
N VAL A 373 1.80 3.35 -2.61
CA VAL A 373 2.39 4.37 -1.73
C VAL A 373 2.09 5.77 -2.25
N GLY A 374 1.76 6.68 -1.35
CA GLY A 374 1.21 7.98 -1.70
C GLY A 374 0.91 8.83 -0.48
N HIS A 375 -0.12 9.66 -0.58
CA HIS A 375 -0.60 10.47 0.53
C HIS A 375 -2.13 10.55 0.62
N ALA A 376 -2.82 9.43 0.40
CA ALA A 376 -4.29 9.43 0.37
C ALA A 376 -4.87 10.06 1.65
N HIS A 377 -5.73 11.07 1.47
CA HIS A 377 -6.35 11.82 2.57
C HIS A 377 -7.88 11.72 2.55
N SER A 378 -8.48 11.18 1.48
CA SER A 378 -9.87 10.73 1.47
C SER A 378 -10.06 9.58 0.48
N CYS A 379 -10.84 8.58 0.86
CA CYS A 379 -11.28 7.46 0.03
C CYS A 379 -12.82 7.34 0.02
N GLU A 380 -13.54 8.43 0.33
CA GLU A 380 -15.00 8.42 0.44
C GLU A 380 -15.71 7.98 -0.85
N THR A 381 -15.11 8.23 -2.01
CA THR A 381 -15.58 7.82 -3.35
C THR A 381 -15.68 6.30 -3.48
N ILE A 382 -14.96 5.57 -2.64
CA ILE A 382 -14.91 4.10 -2.58
C ILE A 382 -15.31 3.56 -1.19
N TYR A 383 -16.17 4.30 -0.48
CA TYR A 383 -16.68 3.95 0.85
C TYR A 383 -15.62 3.93 1.98
N GLY A 384 -14.42 4.40 1.69
CA GLY A 384 -13.30 4.52 2.62
C GLY A 384 -13.37 5.74 3.53
N PHE A 385 -12.23 6.07 4.13
CA PHE A 385 -12.09 7.15 5.10
C PHE A 385 -12.34 8.55 4.51
N PRO A 386 -12.95 9.47 5.26
CA PRO A 386 -13.03 10.88 4.88
C PRO A 386 -11.73 11.62 5.19
N ASN A 387 -11.70 12.90 4.81
CA ASN A 387 -10.73 13.83 5.39
C ASN A 387 -10.91 13.85 6.92
N MET A 388 -9.96 13.26 7.64
CA MET A 388 -10.01 13.12 9.09
C MET A 388 -8.69 13.51 9.74
N PRO A 389 -8.69 13.97 11.00
CA PRO A 389 -7.46 14.30 11.70
C PRO A 389 -6.76 13.05 12.21
N GLU A 390 -5.46 13.17 12.41
CA GLU A 390 -4.63 12.26 13.20
C GLU A 390 -3.80 13.05 14.21
N VAL A 391 -3.43 12.40 15.31
CA VAL A 391 -2.60 13.01 16.35
C VAL A 391 -1.18 12.45 16.23
N ARG A 392 -0.25 13.30 15.84
CA ARG A 392 1.20 13.03 15.80
C ARG A 392 1.88 13.62 17.04
N LYS A 393 3.20 13.40 17.17
CA LYS A 393 4.02 13.88 18.30
C LYS A 393 3.96 15.41 18.47
N ASP A 394 3.77 16.15 17.38
CA ASP A 394 3.73 17.61 17.30
C ASP A 394 2.31 18.21 17.28
N GLY A 395 1.26 17.39 17.32
CA GLY A 395 -0.12 17.85 17.47
C GLY A 395 -1.12 17.16 16.55
N SER A 396 -2.23 17.84 16.27
CA SER A 396 -3.25 17.36 15.33
C SER A 396 -2.90 17.78 13.90
N HIS A 397 -2.89 16.82 12.99
CA HIS A 397 -2.64 17.00 11.56
C HIS A 397 -3.75 16.35 10.74
N PRO A 398 -3.94 16.69 9.46
CA PRO A 398 -4.72 15.85 8.55
C PRO A 398 -4.09 14.46 8.44
N LEU A 399 -4.91 13.42 8.39
CA LEU A 399 -4.48 12.06 8.08
C LEU A 399 -3.99 12.01 6.64
N TYR A 400 -2.75 11.54 6.46
CA TYR A 400 -2.21 11.16 5.17
C TYR A 400 -1.78 9.71 5.23
N VAL A 401 -2.57 8.83 4.62
CA VAL A 401 -2.27 7.40 4.54
C VAL A 401 -1.15 7.20 3.52
N ARG A 402 0.02 6.75 4.00
CA ARG A 402 1.26 6.70 3.21
C ARG A 402 1.45 5.41 2.42
N ALA A 403 0.76 4.35 2.83
CA ALA A 403 0.74 3.07 2.17
C ALA A 403 -0.65 2.45 2.33
N MET A 404 -1.14 1.83 1.26
CA MET A 404 -2.46 1.18 1.24
C MET A 404 -2.38 -0.14 0.49
N ALA A 405 -3.34 -1.01 0.78
CA ALA A 405 -3.59 -2.22 0.01
C ALA A 405 -5.05 -2.23 -0.47
N PHE A 406 -5.27 -2.76 -1.65
CA PHE A 406 -6.58 -2.92 -2.27
C PHE A 406 -6.72 -4.32 -2.83
N THR A 407 -7.95 -4.83 -2.94
CA THR A 407 -8.21 -6.01 -3.76
C THR A 407 -7.80 -5.76 -5.21
N ASN A 408 -7.45 -6.80 -5.95
CA ASN A 408 -7.17 -6.70 -7.39
C ASN A 408 -8.41 -7.05 -8.22
N SER A 409 -9.55 -6.46 -7.88
CA SER A 409 -10.85 -6.76 -8.49
C SER A 409 -11.80 -5.55 -8.51
N PRO A 410 -12.73 -5.45 -9.47
CA PRO A 410 -13.69 -4.35 -9.58
C PRO A 410 -14.90 -4.52 -8.64
N ASP A 411 -14.68 -4.52 -7.33
CA ASP A 411 -15.67 -4.97 -6.33
C ASP A 411 -16.87 -4.02 -6.15
N ILE A 412 -16.62 -2.72 -6.14
CA ILE A 412 -17.61 -1.70 -5.74
C ILE A 412 -17.80 -0.65 -6.83
N THR A 413 -19.00 -0.08 -6.92
CA THR A 413 -19.25 1.06 -7.82
C THR A 413 -18.79 2.35 -7.16
N ILE A 414 -18.04 3.18 -7.89
CA ILE A 414 -17.61 4.49 -7.39
C ILE A 414 -18.84 5.37 -7.12
N ARG A 415 -18.87 6.04 -5.97
CA ARG A 415 -19.98 6.90 -5.53
C ARG A 415 -19.58 8.38 -5.49
N HIS A 416 -20.58 9.25 -5.37
CA HIS A 416 -20.40 10.72 -5.35
C HIS A 416 -19.84 11.26 -4.02
N GLN A 417 -19.92 10.49 -2.92
CA GLN A 417 -19.50 10.96 -1.60
C GLN A 417 -18.01 11.35 -1.59
N GLY A 418 -17.71 12.50 -0.96
CA GLY A 418 -16.33 13.03 -0.87
C GLY A 418 -15.83 13.74 -2.13
N VAL A 419 -16.62 13.84 -3.20
CA VAL A 419 -16.28 14.66 -4.36
C VAL A 419 -16.38 16.14 -3.98
N VAL A 420 -15.26 16.85 -4.11
CA VAL A 420 -15.15 18.30 -3.83
C VAL A 420 -14.53 19.02 -5.03
N ASP A 421 -14.59 20.35 -5.04
CA ASP A 421 -14.04 21.17 -6.11
C ASP A 421 -12.58 20.79 -6.40
N GLY A 422 -12.28 20.54 -7.68
CA GLY A 422 -10.95 20.15 -8.14
C GLY A 422 -10.73 18.64 -8.30
N TYR A 423 -11.70 17.80 -7.93
CA TYR A 423 -11.68 16.36 -8.18
C TYR A 423 -12.74 15.95 -9.21
N GLN A 424 -12.40 14.95 -10.03
CA GLN A 424 -13.32 14.42 -11.03
C GLN A 424 -14.42 13.62 -10.33
N ASP A 425 -15.68 13.93 -10.66
CA ASP A 425 -16.80 13.08 -10.28
C ASP A 425 -16.89 11.88 -11.22
N TRP A 426 -16.58 10.71 -10.70
CA TRP A 426 -16.65 9.44 -11.43
C TRP A 426 -17.98 8.71 -11.24
N SER A 427 -18.87 9.18 -10.36
CA SER A 427 -20.05 8.45 -9.91
C SER A 427 -21.11 8.19 -11.01
N THR A 428 -21.13 9.03 -12.05
CA THR A 428 -22.07 8.90 -13.18
C THR A 428 -21.58 7.97 -14.29
N SER A 429 -20.34 7.50 -14.21
CA SER A 429 -19.70 6.66 -15.24
C SER A 429 -20.07 5.17 -15.16
N GLY A 430 -20.54 4.71 -13.99
CA GLY A 430 -20.72 3.28 -13.70
C GLY A 430 -19.41 2.51 -13.48
N LEU A 431 -18.26 3.20 -13.44
CA LEU A 431 -16.96 2.60 -13.20
C LEU A 431 -16.89 1.93 -11.81
N LYS A 432 -16.07 0.89 -11.77
CA LYS A 432 -15.83 0.07 -10.59
C LYS A 432 -14.46 0.37 -10.00
N SER A 433 -14.37 0.22 -8.68
CA SER A 433 -13.14 0.32 -7.90
C SER A 433 -12.89 -0.98 -7.15
N PRO A 434 -11.63 -1.31 -6.85
CA PRO A 434 -11.33 -2.25 -5.78
C PRO A 434 -11.79 -1.74 -4.40
N THR A 435 -11.83 -2.66 -3.44
CA THR A 435 -12.07 -2.34 -2.03
C THR A 435 -10.76 -2.28 -1.26
N ILE A 436 -10.74 -1.49 -0.18
CA ILE A 436 -9.56 -1.36 0.67
C ILE A 436 -9.34 -2.68 1.43
N ILE A 437 -8.11 -3.15 1.49
CA ILE A 437 -7.68 -4.18 2.44
C ILE A 437 -7.08 -3.45 3.63
N GLY A 438 -7.51 -3.80 4.85
CA GLY A 438 -7.09 -3.13 6.08
C GLY A 438 -5.61 -3.35 6.39
N TRP A 439 -4.73 -2.62 5.70
CA TRP A 439 -3.27 -2.65 5.84
C TRP A 439 -2.72 -1.23 5.75
N TYR A 440 -2.33 -0.69 6.90
CA TYR A 440 -1.96 0.72 7.09
C TYR A 440 -0.61 0.88 7.82
N PRO A 441 0.52 0.56 7.17
CA PRO A 441 1.82 0.91 7.72
C PRO A 441 1.95 2.42 7.95
N ASP A 442 2.52 2.78 9.09
CA ASP A 442 2.72 4.17 9.48
C ASP A 442 4.13 4.65 9.10
N LEU A 443 4.19 5.69 8.28
CA LEU A 443 5.43 6.32 7.83
C LEU A 443 5.37 7.84 8.08
N GLU A 444 6.40 8.37 8.73
CA GLU A 444 6.56 9.82 8.90
C GLU A 444 7.29 10.41 7.69
N ALA A 445 6.70 11.43 7.07
CA ALA A 445 7.26 12.01 5.86
C ALA A 445 8.52 12.84 6.15
N GLY A 446 9.57 12.62 5.37
CA GLY A 446 10.72 13.52 5.37
C GLY A 446 10.48 14.78 4.54
N LYS A 447 11.51 15.63 4.50
CA LYS A 447 11.45 16.96 3.85
C LYS A 447 12.48 17.14 2.74
N VAL A 448 13.16 16.05 2.33
CA VAL A 448 14.29 16.10 1.39
C VAL A 448 13.84 16.63 0.03
N THR A 449 12.70 16.16 -0.47
CA THR A 449 12.12 16.61 -1.75
C THR A 449 11.32 17.90 -1.63
N LYS A 450 10.97 18.29 -0.39
CA LYS A 450 10.00 19.34 -0.03
C LYS A 450 8.54 19.01 -0.37
N MET A 451 8.26 17.80 -0.87
CA MET A 451 6.89 17.35 -1.17
C MET A 451 6.23 16.66 0.03
N SER A 452 7.02 16.09 0.96
CA SER A 452 6.52 15.43 2.17
C SER A 452 5.63 14.22 1.87
N GLN A 453 6.10 13.31 1.02
CA GLN A 453 5.33 12.16 0.52
C GLN A 453 5.60 10.83 1.24
N ALA A 454 6.63 10.78 2.10
CA ALA A 454 7.11 9.56 2.75
C ALA A 454 7.72 8.55 1.76
N ALA A 455 6.93 7.68 1.11
CA ALA A 455 7.41 6.65 0.18
C ALA A 455 7.12 7.01 -1.28
N TYR A 456 8.01 6.61 -2.21
CA TYR A 456 7.89 6.85 -3.65
C TYR A 456 7.80 5.58 -4.48
N LYS A 457 8.33 4.46 -3.96
CA LYS A 457 8.30 3.16 -4.62
C LYS A 457 7.94 2.08 -3.61
N VAL A 458 7.13 1.14 -4.06
CA VAL A 458 6.77 -0.08 -3.36
C VAL A 458 7.01 -1.26 -4.29
N ASP A 459 7.51 -2.36 -3.72
CA ASP A 459 7.62 -3.66 -4.38
C ASP A 459 7.12 -4.75 -3.45
N VAL A 460 6.68 -5.86 -4.03
CA VAL A 460 6.17 -7.02 -3.30
C VAL A 460 6.89 -8.27 -3.78
N SER A 461 7.25 -9.13 -2.83
CA SER A 461 7.80 -10.46 -3.02
C SER A 461 7.02 -11.44 -2.16
N ASP A 462 7.19 -12.75 -2.35
CA ASP A 462 6.50 -13.76 -1.54
C ASP A 462 6.72 -13.62 -0.03
N LYS A 463 7.78 -12.92 0.39
CA LYS A 463 8.17 -12.78 1.81
C LYS A 463 7.96 -11.37 2.35
N TYR A 464 8.00 -10.34 1.51
CA TYR A 464 8.04 -8.94 1.97
C TYR A 464 7.30 -7.99 1.04
N VAL A 465 6.68 -6.97 1.63
CA VAL A 465 6.47 -5.68 0.98
C VAL A 465 7.66 -4.77 1.33
N LEU A 466 8.23 -4.11 0.33
CA LEU A 466 9.44 -3.29 0.43
C LEU A 466 9.09 -1.86 0.00
N MET A 467 9.55 -0.86 0.75
CA MET A 467 9.30 0.54 0.39
C MET A 467 10.56 1.38 0.50
N VAL A 468 10.71 2.30 -0.46
CA VAL A 468 11.76 3.33 -0.44
C VAL A 468 11.20 4.72 -0.66
N GLY A 469 11.86 5.71 -0.07
CA GLY A 469 11.44 7.11 -0.20
C GLY A 469 12.28 8.07 0.64
N GLU A 470 11.62 9.11 1.15
CA GLU A 470 12.20 10.16 2.00
C GLU A 470 11.76 10.08 3.46
N PHE A 471 10.92 9.10 3.84
CA PHE A 471 10.41 8.95 5.19
C PHE A 471 11.51 8.86 6.25
N ILE A 472 11.23 9.34 7.47
CA ILE A 472 12.20 9.44 8.57
C ILE A 472 11.89 8.50 9.75
N GLU A 473 10.64 8.04 9.85
CA GLU A 473 10.20 7.06 10.84
C GLU A 473 9.29 6.02 10.18
N ALA A 474 9.30 4.81 10.75
CA ALA A 474 8.31 3.76 10.50
C ALA A 474 7.80 3.25 11.85
N ASP A 475 6.48 3.22 12.05
CA ASP A 475 5.85 2.87 13.34
C ASP A 475 6.42 3.70 14.52
N GLY A 476 6.59 5.01 14.31
CA GLY A 476 7.13 5.96 15.29
C GLY A 476 8.60 5.75 15.71
N LYS A 477 9.31 4.80 15.07
CA LYS A 477 10.73 4.47 15.30
C LYS A 477 11.59 5.02 14.16
N VAL A 478 12.82 5.40 14.49
CA VAL A 478 13.80 5.89 13.50
C VAL A 478 14.08 4.82 12.45
N GLN A 479 13.66 5.08 11.21
CA GLN A 479 13.87 4.24 10.04
C GLN A 479 13.77 5.15 8.81
N GLN A 480 14.92 5.49 8.21
CA GLN A 480 14.95 6.48 7.13
C GLN A 480 15.08 5.87 5.75
N GLY A 481 14.11 6.17 4.88
CA GLY A 481 14.15 6.00 3.43
C GLY A 481 14.10 4.57 2.88
N ILE A 482 14.26 3.53 3.70
CA ILE A 482 14.12 2.12 3.30
C ILE A 482 13.42 1.35 4.43
N VAL A 483 12.44 0.50 4.11
CA VAL A 483 11.73 -0.33 5.10
C VAL A 483 11.20 -1.61 4.45
N ARG A 484 11.02 -2.66 5.26
CA ARG A 484 10.45 -3.94 4.86
C ARG A 484 9.37 -4.38 5.82
N TYR A 485 8.30 -4.94 5.28
CA TYR A 485 7.16 -5.49 6.01
C TYR A 485 7.03 -6.98 5.69
N PRO A 486 7.14 -7.88 6.67
CA PRO A 486 7.22 -9.30 6.41
C PRO A 486 5.84 -9.92 6.24
N ARG A 487 5.79 -11.06 5.55
CA ARG A 487 4.60 -11.90 5.46
C ARG A 487 4.18 -12.34 6.86
N ARG A 488 2.90 -12.26 7.18
CA ARG A 488 2.35 -12.39 8.55
C ARG A 488 2.74 -13.68 9.29
N ALA A 489 2.74 -14.82 8.61
CA ALA A 489 2.90 -16.12 9.25
C ALA A 489 4.18 -16.22 10.08
N GLY A 490 4.03 -16.36 11.40
CA GLY A 490 5.15 -16.51 12.34
C GLY A 490 5.97 -15.23 12.60
N GLN A 491 5.45 -14.06 12.22
CA GLN A 491 6.12 -12.77 12.38
C GLN A 491 5.47 -11.91 13.47
N PRO A 492 6.21 -10.95 14.04
CA PRO A 492 5.62 -9.95 14.93
C PRO A 492 4.55 -9.14 14.19
N THR A 493 3.41 -8.93 14.83
CA THR A 493 2.38 -7.97 14.40
C THR A 493 2.27 -6.82 15.41
N LEU A 494 1.51 -5.79 15.09
CA LEU A 494 1.24 -4.68 16.00
C LEU A 494 0.00 -4.97 16.85
N PRO A 495 -0.09 -4.44 18.07
CA PRO A 495 -1.34 -4.49 18.82
C PRO A 495 -2.42 -3.61 18.17
N PRO A 496 -3.69 -3.87 18.51
CA PRO A 496 -4.77 -2.94 18.17
C PRO A 496 -4.45 -1.52 18.58
N GLU A 497 -5.03 -0.56 17.86
CA GLU A 497 -4.76 0.86 18.06
C GLU A 497 -5.46 1.42 19.30
N GLY A 498 -4.87 2.47 19.88
CA GLY A 498 -5.42 3.11 21.08
C GLY A 498 -4.94 2.51 22.40
N LYS A 499 -5.70 2.75 23.47
CA LYS A 499 -5.36 2.37 24.86
C LYS A 499 -6.61 1.98 25.63
N ALA A 500 -6.44 1.48 26.86
CA ALA A 500 -7.54 1.14 27.75
C ALA A 500 -8.55 2.27 27.92
N GLU A 501 -8.06 3.51 28.01
CA GLU A 501 -8.88 4.70 28.24
C GLU A 501 -9.72 5.07 27.01
N THR A 502 -9.22 4.81 25.80
CA THR A 502 -9.93 5.15 24.55
C THR A 502 -11.10 4.22 24.27
N LEU A 503 -11.08 2.99 24.80
CA LEU A 503 -12.22 2.06 24.74
C LEU A 503 -13.41 2.56 25.57
N GLY A 504 -13.17 3.38 26.60
CA GLY A 504 -14.22 4.01 27.39
C GLY A 504 -15.18 3.03 28.06
N ALA A 505 -14.71 1.84 28.44
CA ALA A 505 -15.56 0.76 28.95
C ALA A 505 -16.32 1.15 30.23
N LYS A 506 -17.65 1.01 30.20
CA LYS A 506 -18.56 1.37 31.30
C LYS A 506 -19.56 0.25 31.57
N ALA A 507 -19.59 -0.21 32.82
CA ALA A 507 -20.54 -1.21 33.30
C ALA A 507 -21.79 -0.54 33.90
N GLU A 508 -22.96 -1.05 33.55
CA GLU A 508 -24.25 -0.61 34.07
C GLU A 508 -25.14 -1.82 34.40
N VAL A 509 -25.78 -1.81 35.57
CA VAL A 509 -26.75 -2.86 35.93
C VAL A 509 -28.06 -2.60 35.19
N THR A 510 -28.56 -3.60 34.47
CA THR A 510 -29.83 -3.51 33.76
C THR A 510 -31.01 -3.71 34.71
N THR A 511 -32.21 -3.39 34.24
CA THR A 511 -33.46 -3.64 34.98
C THR A 511 -33.82 -5.12 35.12
N SER A 512 -33.10 -6.04 34.45
CA SER A 512 -33.27 -7.49 34.59
C SER A 512 -32.26 -8.12 35.55
N GLY A 513 -31.26 -7.35 36.02
CA GLY A 513 -30.20 -7.82 36.91
C GLY A 513 -28.94 -8.33 36.21
N SER A 514 -28.87 -8.23 34.88
CA SER A 514 -27.63 -8.42 34.13
C SER A 514 -26.74 -7.19 34.24
N VAL A 515 -25.48 -7.34 33.83
CA VAL A 515 -24.57 -6.19 33.69
C VAL A 515 -24.25 -5.97 32.22
N LYS A 516 -24.53 -4.77 31.75
CA LYS A 516 -24.27 -4.30 30.41
C LYS A 516 -22.94 -3.52 30.41
N VAL A 517 -21.98 -3.91 29.59
CA VAL A 517 -20.72 -3.19 29.43
C VAL A 517 -20.65 -2.54 28.06
N SER A 518 -20.80 -1.21 28.04
CA SER A 518 -20.68 -0.40 26.83
C SER A 518 -19.23 0.05 26.61
N PHE A 519 -18.80 0.13 25.35
CA PHE A 519 -17.47 0.56 24.95
C PHE A 519 -17.49 1.11 23.52
N THR A 520 -16.47 1.87 23.14
CA THR A 520 -16.22 2.26 21.75
C THR A 520 -15.25 1.28 21.12
N ALA A 521 -15.58 0.77 19.92
CA ALA A 521 -14.67 -0.09 19.18
C ALA A 521 -13.35 0.63 18.85
N THR A 522 -12.31 -0.15 18.66
CA THR A 522 -11.04 0.27 18.07
C THR A 522 -10.77 -0.53 16.79
N TRP A 523 -9.68 -0.18 16.11
CA TRP A 523 -9.22 -0.77 14.86
C TRP A 523 -7.80 -1.31 15.02
N ASP A 524 -7.30 -1.98 13.99
CA ASP A 524 -5.93 -2.46 13.90
C ASP A 524 -5.34 -2.10 12.52
N ARG A 525 -4.04 -1.89 12.46
CA ARG A 525 -3.34 -1.49 11.23
C ARG A 525 -3.28 -2.59 10.20
N ASP A 526 -3.31 -3.86 10.61
CA ASP A 526 -3.29 -4.98 9.69
C ASP A 526 -4.40 -6.02 9.97
N ASP A 527 -5.26 -5.83 10.97
CA ASP A 527 -6.39 -6.74 11.22
C ASP A 527 -7.78 -6.10 11.02
N PRO A 528 -8.55 -6.48 9.98
CA PRO A 528 -9.86 -5.89 9.71
C PRO A 528 -10.95 -6.33 10.70
N THR A 529 -10.68 -7.31 11.56
CA THR A 529 -11.65 -7.83 12.54
C THR A 529 -10.98 -8.13 13.87
N LEU A 530 -11.50 -7.56 14.95
CA LEU A 530 -11.00 -7.74 16.31
C LEU A 530 -12.00 -8.54 17.15
N THR A 531 -11.49 -9.28 18.13
CA THR A 531 -12.30 -10.04 19.09
C THR A 531 -12.38 -9.30 20.42
N TYR A 532 -13.61 -9.06 20.90
CA TYR A 532 -13.91 -8.39 22.16
C TYR A 532 -14.43 -9.42 23.15
N SER A 533 -13.70 -9.67 24.22
CA SER A 533 -14.07 -10.64 25.26
C SER A 533 -14.24 -9.94 26.60
N LEU A 534 -15.41 -10.13 27.20
CA LEU A 534 -15.76 -9.55 28.51
C LEU A 534 -15.53 -10.59 29.61
N TYR A 535 -14.69 -10.26 30.58
CA TYR A 535 -14.42 -11.10 31.75
C TYR A 535 -14.99 -10.44 33.00
N ARG A 536 -15.61 -11.25 33.87
CA ARG A 536 -16.07 -10.81 35.19
C ARG A 536 -14.99 -11.09 36.23
N ASP A 537 -14.71 -10.12 37.08
CA ASP A 537 -13.73 -10.19 38.16
C ASP A 537 -12.37 -10.73 37.66
N ASN A 538 -11.80 -11.72 38.35
CA ASN A 538 -10.53 -12.35 37.99
C ASN A 538 -10.72 -13.66 37.22
N GLU A 539 -11.91 -13.91 36.67
CA GLU A 539 -12.18 -15.12 35.91
C GLU A 539 -11.36 -15.18 34.62
N THR A 540 -11.01 -16.40 34.20
CA THR A 540 -10.24 -16.67 32.98
C THR A 540 -11.12 -17.05 31.79
N THR A 541 -12.42 -17.22 32.01
CA THR A 541 -13.40 -17.52 30.95
C THR A 541 -14.27 -16.29 30.74
N PRO A 542 -14.43 -15.80 29.49
CA PRO A 542 -15.26 -14.64 29.24
C PRO A 542 -16.74 -14.98 29.43
N VAL A 543 -17.50 -14.03 29.97
CA VAL A 543 -18.97 -14.10 30.10
C VAL A 543 -19.68 -13.76 28.79
N ALA A 544 -19.01 -13.01 27.91
CA ALA A 544 -19.50 -12.68 26.58
C ALA A 544 -18.32 -12.45 25.62
N THR A 545 -18.50 -12.74 24.33
CA THR A 545 -17.49 -12.48 23.30
C THR A 545 -18.16 -12.13 21.98
N GLU A 546 -17.59 -11.18 21.25
CA GLU A 546 -18.07 -10.71 19.95
C GLU A 546 -16.90 -10.40 19.02
N LYS A 547 -17.08 -10.60 17.72
CA LYS A 547 -16.15 -10.13 16.68
C LYS A 547 -16.71 -8.88 16.04
N ILE A 548 -15.91 -7.84 15.97
CA ILE A 548 -16.30 -6.53 15.44
C ILE A 548 -15.32 -6.14 14.34
N SER A 549 -15.87 -5.71 13.20
CA SER A 549 -15.14 -5.34 11.97
C SER A 549 -15.35 -3.87 11.60
N ASP A 550 -15.57 -3.02 12.60
CA ASP A 550 -15.65 -1.57 12.39
C ASP A 550 -14.36 -1.07 11.74
N THR A 551 -14.49 -0.19 10.75
CA THR A 551 -13.33 0.40 10.07
C THR A 551 -12.77 1.57 10.88
N ARG A 552 -11.51 1.94 10.63
CA ARG A 552 -10.85 3.09 11.29
C ARG A 552 -11.66 4.39 11.20
N TRP A 553 -12.43 4.58 10.14
CA TRP A 553 -13.24 5.78 9.89
C TRP A 553 -14.71 5.64 10.33
N ALA A 554 -15.13 4.47 10.78
CA ALA A 554 -16.51 4.18 11.17
C ALA A 554 -16.58 3.39 12.49
N LEU A 555 -15.75 3.75 13.47
CA LEU A 555 -15.78 3.18 14.82
C LEU A 555 -17.07 3.58 15.54
N THR A 556 -17.83 2.59 16.02
CA THR A 556 -19.10 2.79 16.72
C THR A 556 -19.05 2.30 18.16
N SER A 557 -20.10 2.61 18.93
CA SER A 557 -20.25 2.10 20.30
C SER A 557 -20.96 0.75 20.29
N HIS A 558 -20.40 -0.20 21.01
CA HIS A 558 -20.88 -1.57 21.12
C HIS A 558 -21.19 -1.94 22.56
N THR A 559 -21.72 -3.14 22.76
CA THR A 559 -22.01 -3.63 24.11
C THR A 559 -21.94 -5.14 24.22
N LEU A 560 -21.27 -5.61 25.26
CA LEU A 560 -21.35 -6.99 25.74
C LEU A 560 -22.15 -7.08 27.05
N GLU A 561 -22.93 -8.15 27.24
CA GLU A 561 -23.81 -8.31 28.40
C GLU A 561 -23.51 -9.60 29.18
N ASP A 562 -23.32 -9.47 30.49
CA ASP A 562 -23.26 -10.59 31.44
C ASP A 562 -24.67 -10.88 31.97
N THR A 563 -25.36 -11.81 31.31
CA THR A 563 -26.70 -12.25 31.71
C THR A 563 -26.71 -13.17 32.92
N GLY A 564 -25.54 -13.69 33.33
CA GLY A 564 -25.37 -14.63 34.43
C GLY A 564 -24.70 -14.01 35.66
N CYS A 565 -24.73 -12.67 35.80
CA CYS A 565 -24.11 -11.98 36.92
C CYS A 565 -24.82 -12.30 38.25
N PRO A 566 -24.12 -12.84 39.27
CA PRO A 566 -24.68 -12.99 40.60
C PRO A 566 -24.84 -11.62 41.28
N ALA A 567 -25.59 -11.59 42.38
CA ALA A 567 -25.66 -10.41 43.21
C ALA A 567 -24.37 -10.25 44.03
N GLY A 568 -23.84 -9.02 44.07
CA GLY A 568 -22.56 -8.72 44.69
C GLY A 568 -21.90 -7.51 44.05
N GLU A 569 -20.71 -7.16 44.55
CA GLU A 569 -19.83 -6.23 43.85
C GLU A 569 -19.01 -6.99 42.80
N HIS A 570 -18.96 -6.44 41.60
CA HIS A 570 -18.26 -7.03 40.46
C HIS A 570 -17.47 -5.96 39.71
N THR A 571 -16.36 -6.39 39.13
CA THR A 571 -15.59 -5.61 38.14
C THR A 571 -15.60 -6.33 36.82
N TYR A 572 -15.41 -5.59 35.73
CA TYR A 572 -15.34 -6.16 34.40
C TYR A 572 -14.05 -5.77 33.71
N ARG A 573 -13.48 -6.73 32.97
CA ARG A 573 -12.30 -6.55 32.14
C ARG A 573 -12.69 -6.83 30.70
N LEU A 574 -12.65 -5.80 29.86
CA LEU A 574 -12.84 -5.91 28.42
C LEU A 574 -11.45 -6.12 27.79
N VAL A 575 -11.27 -7.26 27.15
CA VAL A 575 -10.05 -7.57 26.37
C VAL A 575 -10.40 -7.50 24.90
N VAL A 576 -9.70 -6.64 24.18
CA VAL A 576 -9.75 -6.56 22.72
C VAL A 576 -8.49 -7.24 22.20
N SER A 577 -8.64 -8.25 21.34
CA SER A 577 -7.52 -9.00 20.78
C SER A 577 -7.56 -9.08 19.27
N ASP A 578 -6.39 -9.01 18.65
CA ASP A 578 -6.18 -9.37 17.25
C ASP A 578 -6.06 -10.91 17.08
N PRO A 579 -6.06 -11.44 15.84
CA PRO A 579 -5.82 -12.86 15.57
C PRO A 579 -4.43 -13.36 15.98
N SER A 580 -3.45 -12.46 16.10
CA SER A 580 -2.06 -12.77 16.47
C SER A 580 -1.84 -12.86 17.98
N GLY A 581 -2.85 -12.50 18.78
CA GLY A 581 -2.85 -12.56 20.24
C GLY A 581 -2.38 -11.30 20.94
N ASN A 582 -2.15 -10.19 20.23
CA ASN A 582 -1.93 -8.90 20.88
C ASN A 582 -3.24 -8.37 21.47
N THR A 583 -3.14 -7.63 22.57
CA THR A 583 -4.34 -7.20 23.30
C THR A 583 -4.28 -5.77 23.82
N ILE A 584 -5.43 -5.09 23.81
CA ILE A 584 -5.72 -3.96 24.70
C ILE A 584 -6.69 -4.45 25.77
N THR A 585 -6.46 -4.06 27.02
CA THR A 585 -7.34 -4.42 28.14
C THR A 585 -7.83 -3.17 28.85
N ALA A 586 -9.15 -3.01 28.94
CA ALA A 586 -9.80 -1.98 29.76
C ALA A 586 -10.49 -2.61 30.97
N GLN A 587 -10.40 -1.95 32.13
CA GLN A 587 -11.05 -2.37 33.36
C GLN A 587 -12.09 -1.34 33.79
N THR A 588 -13.28 -1.80 34.12
CA THR A 588 -14.36 -0.93 34.61
C THR A 588 -14.18 -0.60 36.08
N SER A 589 -14.86 0.44 36.54
CA SER A 589 -15.10 0.62 37.98
C SER A 589 -15.96 -0.53 38.53
N SER A 590 -15.87 -0.76 39.85
CA SER A 590 -16.73 -1.73 40.54
C SER A 590 -18.20 -1.33 40.41
N ILE A 591 -19.08 -2.31 40.26
CA ILE A 591 -20.52 -2.13 40.22
C ILE A 591 -21.23 -3.15 41.12
N THR A 592 -22.30 -2.72 41.78
CA THR A 592 -23.07 -3.56 42.70
C THR A 592 -24.35 -4.07 42.05
N VAL A 593 -24.46 -5.39 41.89
CA VAL A 593 -25.69 -6.06 41.44
C VAL A 593 -26.53 -6.46 42.65
N SER A 594 -27.78 -5.99 42.68
CA SER A 594 -28.71 -6.28 43.77
C SER A 594 -29.40 -7.63 43.60
N LYS A 595 -29.68 -8.34 44.71
CA LYS A 595 -30.41 -9.62 44.72
C LYS A 595 -31.83 -9.54 44.13
N ASP A 596 -32.42 -8.35 44.09
CA ASP A 596 -33.84 -8.13 43.79
C ASP A 596 -34.11 -7.46 42.43
N ALA A 597 -33.19 -7.59 41.47
CA ALA A 597 -33.26 -6.88 40.20
C ALA A 597 -34.52 -7.16 39.34
N LYS A 598 -35.44 -8.04 39.75
CA LYS A 598 -36.77 -8.18 39.14
C LYS A 598 -37.74 -7.02 39.39
N ASN A 599 -37.42 -6.01 40.20
CA ASN A 599 -38.39 -4.97 40.61
C ASN A 599 -37.95 -3.50 40.37
N ALA A 600 -37.20 -3.19 39.31
CA ALA A 600 -36.88 -1.81 38.96
C ALA A 600 -38.08 -0.99 38.41
N GLY A 601 -39.28 -1.59 38.28
CA GLY A 601 -40.50 -0.90 37.85
C GLY A 601 -41.22 -0.07 38.93
N ASN A 602 -40.91 -0.25 40.21
CA ASN A 602 -41.69 0.35 41.30
C ASN A 602 -41.14 1.66 41.88
N ALA A 603 -40.00 2.16 41.42
CA ALA A 603 -39.44 3.43 41.89
C ALA A 603 -40.09 4.70 41.27
N LYS A 604 -41.12 4.56 40.41
CA LYS A 604 -41.88 5.70 39.86
C LYS A 604 -43.23 5.98 40.54
N ASN A 605 -43.62 5.23 41.57
CA ASN A 605 -44.90 5.41 42.28
C ASN A 605 -44.78 5.80 43.76
N ALA A 606 -43.57 6.05 44.28
CA ALA A 606 -43.37 6.50 45.66
C ALA A 606 -43.54 8.03 45.84
N ASP A 607 -43.39 8.84 44.79
CA ASP A 607 -43.56 10.31 44.86
C ASP A 607 -45.02 10.79 44.69
N LYS A 608 -45.99 9.89 44.51
CA LYS A 608 -47.42 10.26 44.45
C LYS A 608 -48.23 9.92 45.72
N LYS A 609 -47.57 9.43 46.79
CA LYS A 609 -48.24 9.00 48.04
C LYS A 609 -47.61 9.59 49.31
N ALA A 610 -47.05 10.80 49.22
CA ALA A 610 -46.51 11.52 50.38
C ALA A 610 -47.03 12.98 50.49
N GLY A 611 -48.17 13.30 49.89
CA GLY A 611 -48.71 14.67 49.86
C GLY A 611 -50.20 14.78 50.16
N ASN A 612 -50.76 13.87 50.95
CA ASN A 612 -52.13 14.02 51.43
C ASN A 612 -52.24 13.51 52.88
N ASP A 613 -52.91 14.32 53.71
CA ASP A 613 -53.24 14.14 55.14
C ASP A 613 -52.10 14.56 56.07
N GLY A 614 -52.16 15.59 56.92
CA GLY A 614 -53.16 16.56 57.41
C GLY A 614 -52.36 17.50 58.35
N ASP A 615 -52.86 18.54 59.01
CA ASP A 615 -54.18 19.13 59.21
C ASP A 615 -53.93 20.48 59.91
N GLU A 616 -54.85 21.43 59.69
CA GLU A 616 -55.34 22.48 60.62
C GLU A 616 -54.29 23.41 61.32
N GLN A 617 -54.44 24.75 61.38
CA GLN A 617 -55.64 25.54 61.65
C GLN A 617 -55.35 27.06 61.57
N ALA A 618 -56.42 27.84 61.42
CA ALA A 618 -56.62 29.25 61.78
C ALA A 618 -56.33 30.36 60.72
N ASP A 619 -57.39 30.66 59.97
CA ASP A 619 -58.17 31.92 59.96
C ASP A 619 -57.50 33.31 59.80
N ASP A 620 -58.26 34.11 59.04
CA ASP A 620 -58.38 35.57 59.00
C ASP A 620 -57.59 36.41 57.96
N VAL A 621 -58.29 36.61 56.82
CA VAL A 621 -58.85 37.89 56.31
C VAL A 621 -57.92 39.06 55.95
N GLU A 622 -58.22 39.62 54.75
CA GLU A 622 -57.86 40.93 54.16
C GLU A 622 -56.45 41.10 53.60
N ARG A 623 -56.15 41.92 52.58
CA ARG A 623 -56.81 42.61 51.44
C ARG A 623 -55.71 43.52 50.87
N ALA A 624 -55.79 43.79 49.57
CA ALA A 624 -55.20 44.94 48.85
C ALA A 624 -53.72 44.86 48.40
N ASP A 625 -53.63 44.89 47.07
CA ASP A 625 -52.97 45.90 46.24
C ASP A 625 -51.45 45.93 46.04
N ASP A 626 -51.19 46.38 44.81
CA ASP A 626 -50.00 46.96 44.23
C ASP A 626 -48.86 46.03 43.83
N SER A 627 -48.16 46.22 42.72
CA SER A 627 -48.37 46.85 41.40
C SER A 627 -46.98 46.75 40.73
N GLU A 628 -46.95 46.84 39.39
CA GLU A 628 -45.77 47.23 38.60
C GLU A 628 -44.55 46.27 38.56
N ALA A 629 -43.80 46.11 37.48
CA ALA A 629 -43.86 46.66 36.13
C ALA A 629 -42.85 45.89 35.25
N ASP A 630 -43.17 45.88 33.96
CA ASP A 630 -42.28 46.04 32.81
C ASP A 630 -41.21 44.99 32.46
N GLY A 631 -41.23 44.62 31.17
CA GLY A 631 -40.00 44.25 30.46
C GLY A 631 -40.18 43.35 29.25
N GLU A 632 -40.97 43.79 28.27
CA GLU A 632 -41.16 43.14 26.95
C GLU A 632 -39.86 43.05 26.12
N GLY A 633 -39.84 42.07 25.21
CA GLY A 633 -38.90 42.00 24.10
C GLY A 633 -39.33 40.98 23.03
N ASN A 634 -40.28 41.42 22.17
CA ASN A 634 -40.68 40.93 20.83
C ASN A 634 -40.98 39.45 20.56
#